data_AF-A0A497NF77-F1
#
_entry.id   AF-A0A497NF77-F1
#
_cell.length_a   1.000
_cell.length_b   1.000
_cell.length_c   1.000
_cell.angle_alpha   90.00
_cell.angle_beta   90.00
_cell.angle_gamma   90.00
#
_symmetry.space_group_name_H-M   'P 1'
#
loop_
_entity.id
_entity.type
_entity.pdbx_description
1 polymer ?
#
loop_
_entity_poly.entity_id
_entity_poly.type
_entity_poly.pdbx_seq_one_letter_code
_entity_poly.pdbx_strand_id
1 'polypeptide(L)' 'MSKDKKRRRRDELTELKAIRNLLILLLLKNGATSSEIDMATGMGASNIRTMFPRAKRKGKVLE' A
#
# COMPACT_ATOMS: atom_id res chain seq x y z
N MET A 1 -26.77 14.09 -7.19
CA MET A 1 -26.38 12.67 -7.39
C MET A 1 -27.05 11.82 -6.30
N SER A 2 -27.75 10.73 -6.64
CA SER A 2 -28.49 9.90 -5.66
C SER A 2 -27.57 9.32 -4.58
N LYS A 3 -28.07 9.17 -3.34
CA LYS A 3 -27.34 8.65 -2.17
C LYS A 3 -26.76 7.26 -2.44
N ASP A 4 -27.50 6.40 -3.14
CA ASP A 4 -27.05 5.05 -3.48
C ASP A 4 -25.88 5.04 -4.46
N LYS A 5 -25.92 5.93 -5.46
CA LYS A 5 -24.82 6.10 -6.43
C LYS A 5 -23.55 6.61 -5.74
N LYS A 6 -23.70 7.47 -4.72
CA LYS A 6 -22.58 7.96 -3.90
C LYS A 6 -21.99 6.85 -3.03
N ARG A 7 -22.83 5.97 -2.47
CA ARG A 7 -22.40 4.82 -1.67
C ARG A 7 -21.61 3.82 -2.51
N ARG A 8 -22.15 3.38 -3.64
CA ARG A 8 -21.46 2.43 -4.55
C ARG A 8 -20.08 2.92 -4.98
N ARG A 9 -19.96 4.18 -5.40
CA ARG A 9 -18.66 4.77 -5.77
C ARG A 9 -17.64 4.75 -4.65
N ARG A 10 -18.06 4.94 -3.40
CA ARG A 10 -17.17 4.86 -2.24
C ARG A 10 -16.73 3.43 -1.99
N ASP A 11 -17.63 2.48 -2.15
CA ASP A 11 -17.32 1.05 -1.95
C ASP A 11 -16.33 0.59 -3.04
N GLU A 12 -16.58 0.92 -4.30
CA GLU A 12 -15.65 0.70 -5.43
C GLU A 12 -14.26 1.31 -5.17
N LEU A 13 -14.21 2.57 -4.70
CA LEU A 13 -12.95 3.23 -4.39
C LEU A 13 -12.21 2.56 -3.22
N THR A 14 -12.96 1.95 -2.29
CA THR A 14 -12.39 1.23 -1.14
C THR A 14 -11.79 -0.10 -1.61
N GLU A 15 -12.47 -0.83 -2.48
CA GLU A 15 -11.97 -2.07 -3.09
C GLU A 15 -10.71 -1.82 -3.92
N LEU A 16 -10.70 -0.79 -4.77
CA LEU A 16 -9.51 -0.42 -5.55
C LEU A 16 -8.31 -0.08 -4.66
N LYS A 17 -8.53 0.61 -3.54
CA LYS A 17 -7.48 0.87 -2.55
C LYS A 17 -6.98 -0.42 -1.90
N ALA A 18 -7.87 -1.35 -1.57
CA ALA A 18 -7.50 -2.63 -0.98
C ALA A 18 -6.63 -3.47 -1.95
N ILE A 19 -7.03 -3.55 -3.23
CA ILE A 19 -6.27 -4.26 -4.28
C ILE A 19 -4.89 -3.64 -4.44
N ARG A 20 -4.80 -2.31 -4.58
CA ARG A 20 -3.52 -1.61 -4.68
C ARG A 20 -2.62 -1.91 -3.49
N ASN A 21 -3.16 -1.87 -2.27
CA ASN A 21 -2.39 -2.14 -1.06
C ASN A 21 -1.88 -3.59 -1.02
N LEU A 22 -2.67 -4.56 -1.48
CA LEU A 22 -2.25 -5.95 -1.59
C LEU A 22 -1.09 -6.12 -2.59
N LEU A 23 -1.16 -5.47 -3.75
CA LEU A 23 -0.08 -5.52 -4.75
C LEU A 23 1.23 -4.94 -4.21
N ILE A 24 1.17 -3.80 -3.52
CA ILE A 24 2.36 -3.21 -2.88
C ILE A 24 2.96 -4.16 -1.84
N LEU A 25 2.12 -4.80 -1.03
CA LEU A 25 2.59 -5.77 -0.04
C LEU A 25 3.29 -6.97 -0.68
N LEU A 26 2.78 -7.46 -1.83
CA LEU A 26 3.42 -8.53 -2.60
C LEU A 26 4.78 -8.12 -3.16
N LEU A 27 4.90 -6.90 -3.69
CA LEU A 27 6.17 -6.36 -4.16
C LEU A 27 7.20 -6.28 -3.03
N LEU A 28 6.81 -5.72 -1.88
CA LEU A 28 7.65 -5.67 -0.69
C LEU A 28 8.09 -7.07 -0.23
N LYS A 29 7.17 -8.04 -0.26
CA LYS A 29 7.48 -9.44 0.10
C LYS A 29 8.45 -10.10 -0.88
N ASN A 30 8.39 -9.73 -2.16
CA ASN A 30 9.30 -10.20 -3.21
C ASN A 30 10.65 -9.46 -3.23
N GLY A 31 10.90 -8.58 -2.27
CA GLY A 31 12.20 -7.91 -2.09
C GLY A 31 12.30 -6.52 -2.70
N ALA A 32 11.24 -6.01 -3.34
CA ALA A 32 11.23 -4.62 -3.79
C ALA A 32 11.32 -3.67 -2.60
N THR A 33 12.13 -2.64 -2.74
CA THR A 33 12.30 -1.59 -1.74
C THR A 33 11.19 -0.54 -1.85
N SER A 34 10.94 0.20 -0.77
CA SER A 34 9.98 1.31 -0.80
C SER A 34 10.34 2.38 -1.85
N SER A 35 11.62 2.52 -2.19
CA SER A 35 12.10 3.50 -3.18
C SER A 35 11.83 3.05 -4.62
N GLU A 36 12.00 1.76 -4.93
CA GLU A 36 11.66 1.22 -6.25
C GLU A 36 10.16 1.28 -6.51
N ILE A 37 9.35 0.99 -5.49
CA ILE A 37 7.89 1.10 -5.59
C ILE A 37 7.48 2.56 -5.74
N ASP A 38 8.13 3.49 -5.05
CA ASP A 38 7.88 4.93 -5.22
C ASP A 38 8.21 5.39 -6.64
N MET A 39 9.36 4.98 -7.18
CA MET A 39 9.75 5.28 -8.56
C MET A 39 8.71 4.80 -9.59
N ALA A 40 8.07 3.65 -9.35
CA ALA A 40 7.06 3.10 -10.23
C ALA A 40 5.64 3.71 -10.03
N THR A 41 5.32 4.22 -8.84
CA THR A 41 3.94 4.56 -8.46
C THR A 41 3.70 6.01 -8.05
N GLY A 42 4.77 6.76 -7.72
CA GLY A 42 4.71 8.12 -7.20
C GLY A 42 4.03 8.26 -5.83
N MET A 43 3.87 7.19 -5.07
CA MET A 43 3.14 7.19 -3.80
C MET A 43 3.92 7.82 -2.63
N GLY A 44 5.22 8.04 -2.80
CA GLY A 44 6.15 8.47 -1.76
C GLY A 44 6.67 7.29 -0.93
N ALA A 45 7.98 7.08 -0.93
CA ALA A 45 8.62 6.00 -0.17
C ALA A 45 8.32 6.06 1.34
N SER A 46 8.21 7.27 1.91
CA SER A 46 7.83 7.48 3.31
C SER A 46 6.41 6.99 3.62
N ASN A 47 5.47 7.32 2.73
CA ASN A 47 4.08 6.89 2.85
C ASN A 47 3.95 5.36 2.77
N ILE A 48 4.68 4.72 1.85
CA ILE A 48 4.73 3.26 1.73
C ILE A 48 5.22 2.60 3.02
N ARG A 49 6.29 3.13 3.65
CA ARG A 49 6.81 2.61 4.92
C ARG A 49 5.84 2.79 6.09
N THR A 50 5.06 3.86 6.11
CA THR A 50 4.02 4.08 7.12
C THR A 50 2.85 3.12 6.94
N MET A 51 2.46 2.84 5.69
CA MET A 51 1.38 1.89 5.37
C MET A 51 1.77 0.44 5.66
N PHE A 52 3.04 0.08 5.42
CA PHE A 52 3.58 -1.26 5.57
C PHE A 52 4.84 -1.24 6.44
N PRO A 53 4.69 -1.02 7.76
CA PRO A 53 5.84 -0.97 8.66
C PRO A 53 6.53 -2.33 8.71
N ARG A 54 7.85 -2.34 8.49
CA ARG A 54 8.67 -3.54 8.74
C ARG A 54 8.53 -3.91 10.21
N ALA A 55 7.94 -5.06 10.51
CA ALA A 55 7.88 -5.56 11.87
C ALA A 55 9.30 -5.73 12.41
N LYS A 56 9.66 -4.96 13.45
CA LYS A 56 10.87 -5.24 14.22
C LYS A 56 10.63 -6.57 14.95
N ARG A 57 11.15 -7.69 14.44
CA ARG A 57 11.40 -8.84 15.32
C ARG A 57 12.36 -8.33 16.38
N LYS A 58 11.97 -8.40 17.67
CA LYS A 58 12.86 -8.09 18.80
C LYS A 58 14.24 -8.71 18.52
N GLY A 59 15.23 -7.87 18.17
CA GLY A 59 16.64 -8.27 18.08
C GLY A 59 17.30 -8.39 16.71
N LYS A 60 16.65 -8.27 15.54
CA LYS A 60 17.38 -8.25 14.25
C LYS A 60 16.80 -7.27 13.25
N VAL A 61 17.57 -6.24 12.92
CA VAL A 61 17.40 -5.44 11.70
C VAL A 61 17.88 -6.32 10.55
N LEU A 62 16.96 -6.65 9.63
CA LEU A 62 17.35 -7.19 8.33
C LEU A 62 17.61 -5.96 7.44
N GLU A 63 18.89 -5.70 7.19
CA GLU A 63 19.38 -4.75 6.19
C GLU A 63 18.94 -5.20 4.80
#